data_AF-A0A7V3CQZ9-F1
#
_entry.id   AF-A0A7V3CQZ9-F1
#
_cell.length_a   1.000
_cell.length_b   1.000
_cell.length_c   1.000
_cell.angle_alpha   90.00
_cell.angle_beta   90.00
_cell.angle_gamma   90.00
#
_symmetry.space_group_name_H-M   'P 1'
#
loop_
_entity.id
_entity.type
_entity.pdbx_description
1 polymer ?
#
loop_
_entity_poly.entity_id
_entity_poly.type
_entity_poly.pdbx_seq_one_letter_code
_entity_poly.pdbx_strand_id
1 'polypeptide(L)'
;MKRYAAVLIAGSLAAALLVPGCQRTVEVQTGTRTVCTAGELVSEDIKTIEVPVKDAANYRVKTVTITCDTHSGLSKLYSEAQAAIAAGDLAAAKDKLAQVVASNPTYRKAKQQLDEINAGKKPTPDTGTDPGDDPGANNGGSTTPTGSTTPTATAPSALTGWIPGTLSGWTAQKPTVDALSVAREYVPSGSSPAINLVIVAEQFSSEADAKKSIDQVVKARYGKDAANLTVNGHAAYFGTDGRSFAVIAFPAGKVMVALEMAAKSGAPKALRPQLEAAAKQLP
;
A
#
# COMPACT_ATOMS: atom_id res chain seq x y z
N MET A 1 6.59 -7.65 -17.84
CA MET A 1 5.13 -7.42 -17.78
C MET A 1 4.87 -6.07 -17.13
N LYS A 2 4.03 -5.23 -17.75
CA LYS A 2 3.76 -3.85 -17.30
C LYS A 2 3.06 -3.89 -15.94
N ARG A 3 3.82 -3.60 -14.88
CA ARG A 3 3.28 -3.40 -13.53
C ARG A 3 2.45 -2.12 -13.56
N TYR A 4 1.14 -2.24 -13.59
CA TYR A 4 0.25 -1.13 -13.31
C TYR A 4 0.40 -0.84 -11.81
N ALA A 5 1.24 0.14 -11.47
CA ALA A 5 1.31 0.67 -10.13
C ALA A 5 -0.08 1.20 -9.77
N ALA A 6 -0.72 0.58 -8.78
CA ALA A 6 -2.02 0.98 -8.26
C ALA A 6 -1.86 2.27 -7.44
N VAL A 7 -1.50 3.36 -8.10
CA VAL A 7 -1.48 4.68 -7.50
C VAL A 7 -2.94 5.15 -7.44
N LEU A 8 -3.61 4.76 -6.36
CA LEU A 8 -4.79 5.46 -5.87
C LEU A 8 -4.30 6.78 -5.27
N ILE A 9 -3.95 7.73 -6.12
CA ILE A 9 -4.03 9.14 -5.73
C ILE A 9 -5.50 9.37 -5.40
N ALA A 10 -5.78 9.56 -4.11
CA ALA A 10 -7.07 9.80 -3.49
C ALA A 10 -7.82 11.05 -4.00
N GLY A 11 -7.49 11.54 -5.18
CA GLY A 11 -8.22 12.59 -5.89
C GLY A 11 -9.50 12.06 -6.54
N SER A 12 -10.38 11.45 -5.73
CA SER A 12 -11.81 11.31 -6.05
C SER A 12 -12.73 11.80 -4.91
N LEU A 13 -12.22 12.53 -3.90
CA LEU A 13 -13.06 13.26 -2.95
C LEU A 13 -12.88 14.77 -3.09
N ALA A 14 -13.59 15.38 -4.04
CA ALA A 14 -14.19 16.73 -3.96
C ALA A 14 -14.40 17.35 -5.34
N ALA A 15 -15.28 16.77 -6.17
CA ALA A 15 -15.97 17.54 -7.21
C ALA A 15 -17.32 18.01 -6.66
N ALA A 16 -17.32 18.91 -5.67
CA ALA A 16 -18.54 19.58 -5.24
C ALA A 16 -18.84 20.75 -6.19
N LEU A 17 -19.54 20.46 -7.30
CA LEU A 17 -20.16 21.51 -8.12
C LEU A 17 -21.17 22.28 -7.25
N LEU A 18 -20.99 23.60 -7.19
CA LEU A 18 -21.84 24.55 -6.50
C LEU A 18 -23.17 24.71 -7.26
N VAL A 19 -24.19 23.93 -6.88
CA VAL A 19 -25.59 24.24 -7.20
C VAL A 19 -26.41 24.13 -5.90
N PRO A 20 -27.08 25.20 -5.44
CA PRO A 20 -27.95 25.12 -4.27
C PRO A 20 -29.19 24.29 -4.62
N GLY A 21 -29.40 23.18 -3.91
CA GLY A 21 -30.63 22.37 -3.98
C GLY A 21 -30.46 20.88 -4.34
N CYS A 22 -29.30 20.45 -4.82
CA CYS A 22 -29.04 19.03 -5.12
C CYS A 22 -28.17 18.38 -4.03
N GLN A 23 -28.52 17.16 -3.61
CA GLN A 23 -27.67 16.35 -2.73
C GLN A 23 -26.27 16.23 -3.35
N ARG A 24 -25.25 16.70 -2.62
CA ARG A 24 -23.85 16.59 -3.04
C ARG A 24 -23.47 15.11 -3.17
N THR A 25 -23.02 14.70 -4.35
CA THR A 25 -22.49 13.36 -4.61
C THR A 25 -20.96 13.40 -4.70
N VAL A 26 -20.32 12.29 -4.41
CA VAL A 26 -18.88 12.05 -4.55
C VAL A 26 -18.65 10.68 -5.16
N GLU A 27 -17.60 10.57 -5.95
CA GLU A 27 -17.14 9.30 -6.50
C GLU A 27 -16.33 8.53 -5.45
N VAL A 28 -16.83 7.37 -5.04
CA VAL A 28 -16.15 6.48 -4.10
C VAL A 28 -15.84 5.15 -4.77
N GLN A 29 -14.72 4.54 -4.37
CA GLN A 29 -14.39 3.18 -4.78
C GLN A 29 -14.94 2.16 -3.79
N THR A 30 -15.58 1.13 -4.32
CA THR A 30 -16.11 0.02 -3.53
C THR A 30 -15.83 -1.29 -4.25
N GLY A 31 -15.66 -2.36 -3.49
CA GLY A 31 -15.39 -3.67 -4.06
C GLY A 31 -14.40 -4.49 -3.24
N THR A 32 -13.83 -5.53 -3.83
CA THR A 32 -12.87 -6.42 -3.18
C THR A 32 -11.54 -6.41 -3.91
N ARG A 33 -10.45 -6.23 -3.16
CA ARG A 33 -9.08 -6.41 -3.63
C ARG A 33 -8.50 -7.63 -2.94
N THR A 34 -8.05 -8.62 -3.69
CA THR A 34 -7.38 -9.80 -3.15
C THR A 34 -5.88 -9.64 -3.34
N VAL A 35 -5.11 -9.67 -2.25
CA VAL A 35 -3.66 -9.56 -2.26
C VAL A 35 -3.02 -10.82 -1.68
N CYS A 36 -1.84 -11.17 -2.17
CA CYS A 36 -1.04 -12.25 -1.65
C CYS A 36 -0.38 -11.81 -0.33
N THR A 37 -0.10 -12.75 0.56
CA THR A 37 0.79 -12.59 1.72
C THR A 37 2.16 -12.01 1.38
N ALA A 38 2.65 -12.21 0.15
CA ALA A 38 3.88 -11.61 -0.38
C ALA A 38 3.70 -10.18 -0.94
N GLY A 39 2.50 -9.60 -0.84
CA GLY A 39 2.17 -8.25 -1.31
C GLY A 39 1.77 -8.14 -2.79
N GLU A 40 1.63 -9.27 -3.49
CA GLU A 40 1.21 -9.30 -4.90
C GLU A 40 -0.31 -9.14 -5.06
N LEU A 41 -0.78 -8.40 -6.07
CA LEU A 41 -2.22 -8.37 -6.39
C LEU A 41 -2.65 -9.68 -7.04
N VAL A 42 -3.64 -10.38 -6.46
CA VAL A 42 -4.19 -11.64 -6.99
C VAL A 42 -5.44 -11.40 -7.82
N SER A 43 -6.35 -10.57 -7.33
CA SER A 43 -7.54 -10.17 -8.08
C SER A 43 -8.06 -8.83 -7.59
N GLU A 44 -8.75 -8.11 -8.47
CA GLU A 44 -9.35 -6.81 -8.15
C GLU A 44 -10.73 -6.73 -8.79
N ASP A 45 -11.75 -6.60 -7.96
CA ASP A 45 -13.13 -6.29 -8.33
C ASP A 45 -13.51 -4.99 -7.63
N ILE A 46 -12.94 -3.88 -8.10
CA ILE A 46 -13.21 -2.53 -7.61
C ILE A 46 -13.95 -1.76 -8.69
N LYS A 47 -15.00 -1.05 -8.29
CA LYS A 47 -15.72 -0.12 -9.14
C LYS A 47 -15.84 1.24 -8.47
N THR A 48 -15.87 2.27 -9.31
CA THR A 48 -16.25 3.62 -8.92
C THR A 48 -17.76 3.75 -8.97
N ILE A 49 -18.34 4.30 -7.91
CA ILE A 49 -19.77 4.63 -7.84
C ILE A 49 -19.93 6.06 -7.35
N GLU A 50 -20.98 6.74 -7.80
CA GLU A 50 -21.38 8.04 -7.24
C GLU A 50 -22.33 7.82 -6.08
N VAL A 51 -22.02 8.44 -4.93
CA VAL A 51 -22.84 8.32 -3.70
C VAL A 51 -23.02 9.68 -3.05
N PRO A 52 -24.11 9.91 -2.30
CA PRO A 52 -24.24 11.11 -1.49
C PRO A 52 -23.09 11.24 -0.49
N VAL A 53 -22.59 12.45 -0.27
CA VAL A 53 -21.46 12.73 0.65
C VAL A 53 -21.68 12.12 2.04
N LYS A 54 -22.92 12.16 2.55
CA LYS A 54 -23.28 11.58 3.86
C LYS A 54 -23.09 10.06 3.93
N ASP A 55 -23.14 9.39 2.79
CA ASP A 55 -23.06 7.93 2.67
C ASP A 55 -21.67 7.46 2.24
N ALA A 56 -20.79 8.38 1.81
CA ALA A 56 -19.45 8.08 1.30
C ALA A 56 -18.63 7.21 2.27
N ALA A 57 -18.74 7.46 3.58
CA ALA A 57 -18.03 6.70 4.62
C ALA A 57 -18.43 5.22 4.70
N ASN A 58 -19.57 4.83 4.11
CA ASN A 58 -20.05 3.45 4.13
C ASN A 58 -19.39 2.58 3.04
N TYR A 59 -18.80 3.22 2.03
CA TYR A 59 -18.20 2.56 0.88
C TYR A 59 -16.69 2.52 1.03
N ARG A 60 -16.12 1.34 0.80
CA ARG A 60 -14.69 1.10 0.90
C ARG A 60 -14.31 -0.11 0.06
N VAL A 61 -13.07 -0.14 -0.37
CA VAL A 61 -12.45 -1.34 -0.91
C VAL A 61 -12.15 -2.28 0.26
N LYS A 62 -12.62 -3.51 0.18
CA LYS A 62 -12.28 -4.57 1.12
C LYS A 62 -11.02 -5.28 0.61
N THR A 63 -9.93 -5.20 1.36
CA THR A 63 -8.74 -6.02 1.08
C THR A 63 -8.88 -7.39 1.72
N VAL A 64 -8.65 -8.44 0.94
CA VAL A 64 -8.60 -9.83 1.38
C VAL A 64 -7.19 -10.34 1.13
N THR A 65 -6.51 -10.81 2.18
CA THR A 65 -5.18 -11.38 2.05
C THR A 65 -5.29 -12.89 1.94
N ILE A 66 -4.67 -13.48 0.91
CA ILE A 66 -4.56 -14.92 0.69
C ILE A 66 -3.10 -15.30 0.42
N THR A 67 -2.77 -16.59 0.39
CA THR A 67 -1.53 -17.05 -0.24
C THR A 67 -1.85 -17.40 -1.69
N CYS A 68 -1.27 -16.69 -2.67
CA CYS A 68 -1.56 -16.93 -4.09
C CYS A 68 -0.98 -18.28 -4.54
N ASP A 69 -1.48 -18.84 -5.65
CA ASP A 69 -1.06 -20.15 -6.15
C ASP A 69 0.46 -20.25 -6.38
N THR A 70 1.10 -19.15 -6.77
CA THR A 70 2.55 -19.08 -6.90
C THR A 70 3.24 -19.28 -5.55
N HIS A 71 2.75 -18.65 -4.47
CA HIS A 71 3.33 -18.74 -3.14
C HIS A 71 2.91 -20.02 -2.39
N SER A 72 1.71 -20.56 -2.66
CA SER A 72 1.30 -21.88 -2.15
C SER A 72 2.15 -22.98 -2.81
N GLY A 73 2.49 -22.80 -4.10
CA GLY A 73 3.46 -23.64 -4.81
C GLY A 73 4.86 -23.59 -4.21
N LEU A 74 5.34 -22.41 -3.79
CA LEU A 74 6.66 -22.28 -3.14
C LEU A 74 6.70 -22.91 -1.76
N SER A 75 5.66 -22.74 -0.94
CA SER A 75 5.58 -23.42 0.37
C SER A 75 5.53 -24.93 0.21
N LYS A 76 4.72 -25.44 -0.73
CA LYS A 76 4.69 -26.86 -1.06
C LYS A 76 6.06 -27.38 -1.51
N LEU A 77 6.69 -26.75 -2.51
CA LEU A 77 8.03 -27.14 -2.99
C LEU A 77 9.07 -27.10 -1.88
N TYR A 78 9.02 -26.10 -0.99
CA TYR A 78 9.93 -26.00 0.14
C TYR A 78 9.69 -27.09 1.18
N SER A 79 8.44 -27.38 1.53
CA SER A 79 8.08 -28.46 2.46
C SER A 79 8.50 -29.83 1.95
N GLU A 80 8.28 -30.11 0.66
CA GLU A 80 8.73 -31.33 0.00
C GLU A 80 10.26 -31.41 -0.06
N ALA A 81 10.94 -30.28 -0.24
CA ALA A 81 12.40 -30.22 -0.12
C ALA A 81 12.88 -30.56 1.29
N GLN A 82 12.22 -30.04 2.34
CA GLN A 82 12.58 -30.37 3.73
C GLN A 82 12.35 -31.85 4.03
N ALA A 83 11.26 -32.44 3.54
CA ALA A 83 11.00 -33.87 3.65
C ALA A 83 12.08 -34.71 2.95
N ALA A 84 12.51 -34.30 1.75
CA ALA A 84 13.60 -34.95 1.03
C ALA A 84 14.95 -34.83 1.76
N ILE A 85 15.28 -33.66 2.33
CA ILE A 85 16.46 -33.48 3.19
C ILE A 85 16.39 -34.44 4.39
N ALA A 86 15.25 -34.50 5.08
CA ALA A 86 15.07 -35.39 6.23
C ALA A 86 15.29 -36.86 5.84
N ALA A 87 14.68 -37.30 4.74
CA ALA A 87 14.83 -38.64 4.17
C ALA A 87 16.23 -38.94 3.61
N GLY A 88 17.08 -37.92 3.41
CA GLY A 88 18.41 -38.08 2.82
C GLY A 88 18.42 -38.11 1.30
N ASP A 89 17.29 -37.84 0.64
CA ASP A 89 17.18 -37.72 -0.81
C ASP A 89 17.64 -36.32 -1.27
N LEU A 90 18.97 -36.16 -1.34
CA LEU A 90 19.58 -34.86 -1.67
C LEU A 90 19.37 -34.46 -3.14
N ALA A 91 19.14 -35.42 -4.04
CA ALA A 91 18.83 -35.13 -5.44
C ALA A 91 17.44 -34.50 -5.56
N ALA A 92 16.42 -35.12 -4.97
CA ALA A 92 15.07 -34.56 -4.97
C ALA A 92 14.98 -33.24 -4.18
N ALA A 93 15.75 -33.10 -3.09
CA ALA A 93 15.84 -31.84 -2.35
C ALA A 93 16.45 -30.72 -3.21
N LYS A 94 17.55 -31.00 -3.92
CA LYS A 94 18.24 -30.06 -4.79
C LYS A 94 17.31 -29.50 -5.88
N ASP A 95 16.57 -30.36 -6.56
CA ASP A 95 15.68 -29.96 -7.66
C ASP A 95 14.55 -29.03 -7.16
N LYS A 96 13.97 -29.32 -6.00
CA LYS A 96 12.91 -28.50 -5.41
C LYS A 96 13.43 -27.18 -4.86
N LEU A 97 14.58 -27.18 -4.17
CA LEU A 97 15.23 -25.96 -3.69
C LEU A 97 15.67 -25.05 -4.84
N ALA A 98 16.14 -25.61 -5.95
CA ALA A 98 16.47 -24.82 -7.14
C ALA A 98 15.26 -24.10 -7.72
N GLN A 99 14.09 -24.74 -7.77
CA GLN A 99 12.83 -24.12 -8.20
C GLN A 99 12.36 -23.01 -7.24
N VAL A 100 12.49 -23.25 -5.93
CA VAL A 100 12.19 -22.24 -4.90
C VAL A 100 13.11 -21.03 -5.04
N VAL A 101 14.43 -21.24 -5.17
CA VAL A 101 15.43 -20.17 -5.30
C VAL A 101 15.29 -19.40 -6.61
N ALA A 102 14.99 -20.09 -7.72
CA ALA A 102 14.76 -19.45 -9.02
C ALA A 102 13.55 -18.51 -8.99
N SER A 103 12.53 -18.84 -8.18
CA SER A 103 11.33 -18.02 -8.02
C SER A 103 11.49 -16.93 -6.95
N ASN A 104 12.10 -17.26 -5.81
CA ASN A 104 12.40 -16.34 -4.72
C ASN A 104 13.73 -16.73 -4.03
N PRO A 105 14.85 -16.04 -4.34
CA PRO A 105 16.16 -16.36 -3.78
C PRO A 105 16.28 -16.05 -2.28
N THR A 106 15.31 -15.33 -1.71
CA THR A 106 15.25 -14.98 -0.28
C THR A 106 14.25 -15.84 0.51
N TYR A 107 13.69 -16.89 -0.10
CA TYR A 107 12.71 -17.76 0.54
C TYR A 107 13.36 -18.62 1.62
N ARG A 108 13.18 -18.24 2.90
CA ARG A 108 13.68 -18.95 4.09
C ARG A 108 15.17 -19.32 3.94
N LYS A 109 15.53 -20.59 4.20
CA LYS A 109 16.89 -21.11 4.05
C LYS A 109 17.12 -21.77 2.69
N ALA A 110 16.22 -21.61 1.70
CA ALA A 110 16.27 -22.39 0.47
C ALA A 110 17.60 -22.23 -0.28
N LYS A 111 18.09 -20.99 -0.40
CA LYS A 111 19.38 -20.71 -1.03
C LYS A 111 20.55 -21.30 -0.25
N GLN A 112 20.57 -21.14 1.07
CA GLN A 112 21.63 -21.70 1.92
C GLN A 112 21.67 -23.23 1.82
N GLN A 113 20.52 -23.89 1.91
CA GLN A 113 20.42 -25.35 1.84
C GLN A 113 20.81 -25.88 0.45
N LEU A 114 20.46 -25.16 -0.62
CA LEU A 114 20.89 -25.50 -1.97
C LEU A 114 22.42 -25.38 -2.12
N ASP A 115 23.01 -24.31 -1.59
CA ASP A 115 24.46 -24.10 -1.62
C ASP A 115 25.19 -25.19 -0.80
N GLU A 116 24.64 -25.61 0.34
CA GLU A 116 25.16 -26.73 1.15
C GLU A 116 25.12 -28.07 0.40
N ILE A 117 24.01 -28.40 -0.28
CA ILE A 117 23.92 -29.61 -1.11
C ILE A 117 24.90 -29.56 -2.28
N ASN A 118 25.04 -28.41 -2.95
CA ASN A 118 26.01 -28.22 -4.04
C ASN A 118 27.47 -28.36 -3.56
N ALA A 119 27.74 -28.03 -2.30
CA ALA A 119 29.03 -28.26 -1.64
C ALA A 119 29.22 -29.70 -1.13
N GLY A 120 28.30 -30.63 -1.46
CA GLY A 120 28.37 -32.03 -1.05
C GLY A 120 27.97 -32.28 0.41
N LYS A 121 27.34 -31.32 1.08
CA LYS A 121 26.89 -31.45 2.48
C LYS A 121 25.40 -31.78 2.55
N LYS A 122 25.00 -32.53 3.57
CA LYS A 122 23.58 -32.70 3.92
C LYS A 122 23.16 -31.51 4.81
N PRO A 123 22.29 -30.59 4.35
CA PRO A 123 21.77 -29.53 5.20
C PRO A 123 20.90 -30.09 6.32
N THR A 124 20.75 -29.32 7.40
CA THR A 124 19.76 -29.63 8.44
C THR A 124 18.37 -29.22 7.93
N PRO A 125 17.33 -30.09 8.05
CA PRO A 125 15.96 -29.70 7.74
C PRO A 125 15.54 -28.45 8.53
N ASP A 126 14.86 -27.52 7.86
CA ASP A 126 14.30 -26.33 8.49
C ASP A 126 12.94 -26.67 9.10
N THR A 127 12.87 -26.77 10.43
CA THR A 127 11.65 -27.16 11.17
C THR A 127 10.79 -25.98 11.63
N GLY A 128 11.12 -24.75 11.24
CA GLY A 128 10.33 -23.57 11.60
C GLY A 128 8.91 -23.64 11.03
N THR A 129 7.91 -23.36 11.86
CA THR A 129 6.51 -23.21 11.46
C THR A 129 6.36 -22.02 10.52
N ASP A 130 5.54 -22.19 9.47
CA ASP A 130 5.18 -21.12 8.55
C ASP A 130 4.50 -19.96 9.32
N PRO A 131 4.71 -18.69 8.95
CA PRO A 131 3.84 -17.59 9.36
C PRO A 131 2.40 -17.68 8.79
N GLY A 132 1.91 -18.88 8.49
CA GLY A 132 0.65 -19.13 7.79
C GLY A 132 0.05 -20.53 7.98
N ASP A 133 0.67 -21.42 8.77
CA ASP A 133 0.10 -22.74 9.08
C ASP A 133 -0.60 -22.70 10.45
N ASP A 134 -1.86 -22.27 10.47
CA ASP A 134 -2.82 -22.72 11.50
C ASP A 134 -3.63 -23.87 10.90
N PRO A 135 -3.38 -25.13 11.32
CA PRO A 135 -4.20 -26.25 10.90
C PRO A 135 -5.50 -26.20 11.71
N GLY A 136 -6.58 -25.75 11.05
CA GLY A 136 -7.93 -25.75 11.60
C GLY A 136 -8.30 -27.09 12.21
N ALA A 137 -8.32 -27.14 13.55
CA ALA A 137 -8.90 -28.23 14.32
C ALA A 137 -10.41 -28.02 14.40
N ASN A 138 -11.11 -28.79 13.56
CA ASN A 138 -12.55 -28.95 13.57
C ASN A 138 -12.98 -29.66 14.87
N ASN A 139 -13.67 -28.98 15.78
CA ASN A 139 -14.52 -29.62 16.79
C ASN A 139 -15.74 -28.74 17.07
N GLY A 140 -16.91 -29.26 16.73
CA GLY A 140 -18.20 -28.60 16.92
C GLY A 140 -18.58 -28.45 18.38
N GLY A 141 -19.19 -27.31 18.71
CA GLY A 141 -19.74 -26.99 20.02
C GLY A 141 -20.56 -25.70 19.99
N SER A 142 -21.87 -25.88 20.04
CA SER A 142 -22.99 -24.92 20.06
C SER A 142 -22.87 -23.61 20.89
N THR A 143 -23.42 -22.54 20.30
CA THR A 143 -24.19 -21.38 20.85
C THR A 143 -23.58 -20.41 21.87
N THR A 144 -23.30 -19.16 21.43
CA THR A 144 -24.03 -17.89 21.76
C THR A 144 -23.17 -16.66 21.36
N PRO A 145 -23.73 -15.56 20.80
CA PRO A 145 -22.97 -14.57 20.06
C PRO A 145 -22.41 -13.45 20.95
N THR A 146 -21.10 -13.19 20.87
CA THR A 146 -20.48 -12.00 21.45
C THR A 146 -19.40 -11.43 20.56
N GLY A 147 -19.58 -10.16 20.17
CA GLY A 147 -18.51 -9.24 19.77
C GLY A 147 -17.99 -9.41 18.36
N SER A 148 -18.54 -8.65 17.41
CA SER A 148 -17.86 -8.36 16.15
C SER A 148 -16.58 -7.56 16.42
N THR A 149 -15.45 -8.25 16.63
CA THR A 149 -14.13 -7.63 16.51
C THR A 149 -13.71 -7.71 15.06
N THR A 150 -14.04 -6.66 14.30
CA THR A 150 -13.45 -6.43 12.99
C THR A 150 -11.92 -6.40 13.15
N PRO A 151 -11.14 -7.24 12.42
CA PRO A 151 -9.69 -7.14 12.45
C PRO A 151 -9.31 -5.75 11.94
N THR A 152 -8.72 -4.94 12.82
CA THR A 152 -8.13 -3.67 12.41
C THR A 152 -6.85 -4.05 11.69
N ALA A 153 -6.81 -3.89 10.36
CA ALA A 153 -5.58 -4.07 9.59
C ALA A 153 -4.52 -3.14 10.20
N THR A 154 -3.52 -3.74 10.85
CA THR A 154 -2.40 -3.00 11.44
C THR A 154 -1.53 -2.52 10.30
N ALA A 155 -1.33 -1.20 10.22
CA ALA A 155 -0.45 -0.62 9.21
C ALA A 155 0.97 -1.16 9.35
N PRO A 156 1.70 -1.35 8.24
CA PRO A 156 3.14 -1.56 8.32
C PRO A 156 3.73 -0.42 9.15
N SER A 157 4.36 -0.75 10.28
CA SER A 157 4.88 0.26 11.24
C SER A 157 5.86 1.24 10.59
N ALA A 158 6.52 0.80 9.51
CA ALA A 158 7.43 1.62 8.70
C ALA A 158 6.73 2.75 7.93
N LEU A 159 5.43 2.63 7.63
CA LEU A 159 4.70 3.62 6.84
C LEU A 159 3.94 4.64 7.69
N THR A 160 3.56 4.29 8.91
CA THR A 160 2.76 5.19 9.78
C THR A 160 3.47 6.49 10.16
N GLY A 161 4.81 6.50 10.13
CA GLY A 161 5.59 7.72 10.35
C GLY A 161 5.33 8.82 9.33
N TRP A 162 4.89 8.46 8.12
CA TRP A 162 4.61 9.40 7.04
C TRP A 162 3.19 10.01 7.09
N ILE A 163 2.30 9.47 7.93
CA ILE A 163 0.91 9.94 8.08
C ILE A 163 0.62 10.30 9.55
N PRO A 164 1.23 11.38 10.06
CA PRO A 164 1.21 11.71 11.48
C PRO A 164 -0.21 11.90 12.03
N GLY A 165 -0.41 11.53 13.30
CA GLY A 165 -1.66 11.80 14.01
C GLY A 165 -1.89 13.28 14.31
N THR A 166 -0.84 14.09 14.23
CA THR A 166 -0.85 15.53 14.51
C THR A 166 -0.10 16.26 13.41
N LEU A 167 -0.74 17.26 12.80
CA LEU A 167 -0.16 18.09 11.76
C LEU A 167 -0.62 19.54 11.96
N SER A 168 0.30 20.49 12.05
CA SER A 168 -0.03 21.88 12.41
C SER A 168 -0.95 22.52 11.37
N GLY A 169 -2.05 23.12 11.83
CA GLY A 169 -3.10 23.70 10.99
C GLY A 169 -4.12 22.71 10.44
N TRP A 170 -4.04 21.43 10.84
CA TRP A 170 -4.81 20.34 10.28
C TRP A 170 -5.37 19.40 11.36
N THR A 171 -6.58 18.91 11.14
CA THR A 171 -7.24 17.90 11.96
C THR A 171 -7.21 16.56 11.23
N ALA A 172 -6.43 15.63 11.77
CA ALA A 172 -6.23 14.30 11.24
C ALA A 172 -7.51 13.45 11.30
N GLN A 173 -7.87 12.82 10.18
CA GLN A 173 -8.92 11.81 10.13
C GLN A 173 -8.36 10.42 10.43
N LYS A 174 -9.26 9.42 10.52
CA LYS A 174 -8.87 8.02 10.62
C LYS A 174 -8.06 7.63 9.38
N PRO A 175 -6.88 6.99 9.53
CA PRO A 175 -6.10 6.55 8.39
C PRO A 175 -6.75 5.36 7.69
N THR A 176 -6.58 5.30 6.38
CA THR A 176 -6.80 4.12 5.56
C THR A 176 -5.49 3.36 5.45
N VAL A 177 -5.55 2.05 5.63
CA VAL A 177 -4.39 1.19 5.73
C VAL A 177 -4.53 0.03 4.75
N ASP A 178 -3.49 -0.19 3.95
CA ASP A 178 -3.28 -1.34 3.08
C ASP A 178 -1.89 -1.96 3.40
N ALA A 179 -1.63 -3.15 2.88
CA ALA A 179 -0.39 -3.90 3.13
C ALA A 179 0.87 -3.15 2.68
N LEU A 180 0.76 -2.34 1.63
CA LEU A 180 1.87 -1.57 1.05
C LEU A 180 1.62 -0.06 1.02
N SER A 181 0.50 0.40 1.56
CA SER A 181 0.23 1.83 1.59
C SER A 181 -0.55 2.26 2.81
N VAL A 182 -0.35 3.50 3.20
CA VAL A 182 -1.16 4.17 4.21
C VAL A 182 -1.54 5.53 3.67
N ALA A 183 -2.78 5.92 3.90
CA ALA A 183 -3.28 7.23 3.54
C ALA A 183 -3.98 7.84 4.74
N ARG A 184 -3.84 9.15 4.92
CA ARG A 184 -4.63 9.89 5.90
C ARG A 184 -5.10 11.20 5.30
N GLU A 185 -6.39 11.45 5.43
CA GLU A 185 -6.98 12.75 5.16
C GLU A 185 -6.85 13.67 6.38
N TYR A 186 -6.68 14.95 6.10
CA TYR A 186 -6.65 16.01 7.06
C TYR A 186 -7.56 17.15 6.62
N VAL A 187 -8.34 17.67 7.57
CA VAL A 187 -9.24 18.80 7.37
C VAL A 187 -8.59 20.05 7.98
N PRO A 188 -8.62 21.23 7.33
CA PRO A 188 -8.06 22.44 7.92
C PRO A 188 -8.72 22.77 9.26
N SER A 189 -7.92 23.07 10.28
CA SER A 189 -8.43 23.42 11.62
C SER A 189 -8.94 24.87 11.72
N GLY A 190 -8.91 25.62 10.62
CA GLY A 190 -9.32 27.02 10.55
C GLY A 190 -9.55 27.48 9.11
N SER A 191 -9.57 28.80 8.88
CA SER A 191 -9.67 29.35 7.52
C SER A 191 -8.45 28.93 6.69
N SER A 192 -8.71 28.32 5.54
CA SER A 192 -7.68 27.82 4.63
C SER A 192 -8.16 27.92 3.18
N PRO A 193 -7.26 28.20 2.22
CA PRO A 193 -7.56 28.10 0.79
C PRO A 193 -7.73 26.64 0.31
N ALA A 194 -7.34 25.66 1.12
CA ALA A 194 -7.53 24.24 0.85
C ALA A 194 -8.89 23.73 1.39
N ILE A 195 -9.48 22.77 0.70
CA ILE A 195 -10.64 21.99 1.16
C ILE A 195 -10.16 20.92 2.15
N ASN A 196 -9.15 20.15 1.74
CA ASN A 196 -8.54 19.06 2.49
C ASN A 196 -7.08 18.87 2.05
N LEU A 197 -6.34 18.09 2.84
CA LEU A 197 -5.03 17.53 2.54
C LEU A 197 -5.13 16.01 2.65
N VAL A 198 -4.56 15.29 1.70
CA VAL A 198 -4.33 13.84 1.83
C VAL A 198 -2.84 13.58 1.77
N ILE A 199 -2.33 12.80 2.71
CA ILE A 199 -0.97 12.27 2.66
C ILE A 199 -1.06 10.77 2.41
N VAL A 200 -0.38 10.32 1.35
CA VAL A 200 -0.24 8.91 0.99
C VAL A 200 1.24 8.54 1.10
N ALA A 201 1.51 7.42 1.77
CA ALA A 201 2.82 6.78 1.74
C ALA A 201 2.67 5.35 1.21
N GLU A 202 3.44 5.02 0.17
CA GLU A 202 3.39 3.73 -0.51
C GLU A 202 4.77 3.09 -0.56
N GLN A 203 4.86 1.83 -0.16
CA GLN A 203 6.06 1.01 -0.12
C GLN A 203 6.30 0.34 -1.47
N PHE A 204 7.50 0.51 -2.01
CA PHE A 204 7.97 -0.14 -3.23
C PHE A 204 9.05 -1.18 -2.94
N SER A 205 9.34 -2.04 -3.93
CA SER A 205 10.45 -3.01 -3.86
C SER A 205 11.83 -2.34 -3.80
N SER A 206 11.95 -1.16 -4.42
CA SER A 206 13.18 -0.39 -4.50
C SER A 206 12.91 1.12 -4.52
N GLU A 207 13.94 1.90 -4.22
CA GLU A 207 13.90 3.36 -4.36
C GLU A 207 13.75 3.81 -5.82
N ALA A 208 14.29 3.05 -6.77
CA ALA A 208 14.13 3.31 -8.19
C ALA A 208 12.65 3.17 -8.62
N ASP A 209 11.94 2.17 -8.07
CA ASP A 209 10.52 1.98 -8.33
C ASP A 209 9.66 3.10 -7.71
N ALA A 210 9.99 3.56 -6.50
CA ALA A 210 9.33 4.71 -5.88
C ALA A 210 9.50 5.99 -6.72
N LYS A 211 10.73 6.25 -7.21
CA LYS A 211 11.00 7.37 -8.15
C LYS A 211 10.22 7.24 -9.44
N LYS A 212 10.21 6.03 -10.02
CA LYS A 212 9.47 5.75 -11.26
C LYS A 212 7.97 5.99 -11.10
N SER A 213 7.39 5.67 -9.95
CA SER A 213 5.98 5.96 -9.65
C SER A 213 5.69 7.47 -9.68
N ILE A 214 6.55 8.28 -9.07
CA ILE A 214 6.45 9.74 -9.14
C ILE A 214 6.52 10.21 -10.59
N ASP A 215 7.50 9.74 -11.35
CA ASP A 215 7.72 10.18 -12.74
C ASP A 215 6.58 9.77 -13.68
N GLN A 216 6.06 8.56 -13.53
CA GLN A 216 5.07 8.00 -14.46
C GLN A 216 3.63 8.31 -14.08
N VAL A 217 3.35 8.47 -12.79
CA VAL A 217 1.97 8.66 -12.33
C VAL A 217 1.75 10.08 -11.81
N VAL A 218 2.56 10.52 -10.84
CA VAL A 218 2.37 11.84 -10.24
C VAL A 218 2.58 12.93 -11.28
N LYS A 219 3.71 12.93 -12.01
CA LYS A 219 3.98 13.95 -13.03
C LYS A 219 3.02 13.90 -14.22
N ALA A 220 2.50 12.72 -14.55
CA ALA A 220 1.51 12.57 -15.62
C ALA A 220 0.18 13.25 -15.27
N ARG A 221 -0.26 13.15 -14.00
CA ARG A 221 -1.49 13.79 -13.51
C ARG A 221 -1.29 15.27 -13.16
N TYR A 222 -0.11 15.62 -12.63
CA TYR A 222 0.18 16.93 -12.06
C TYR A 222 1.17 17.76 -12.88
N GLY A 223 1.17 17.59 -14.21
CA GLY A 223 2.17 18.20 -15.08
C GLY A 223 2.13 19.73 -15.21
N LYS A 224 1.14 20.42 -14.63
CA LYS A 224 1.03 21.89 -14.68
C LYS A 224 1.76 22.53 -13.50
N ASP A 225 2.24 23.76 -13.69
CA ASP A 225 3.01 24.52 -12.68
C ASP A 225 4.19 23.74 -12.07
N ALA A 226 4.73 22.78 -12.82
CA ALA A 226 5.72 21.85 -12.34
C ALA A 226 6.97 22.56 -11.81
N ALA A 227 7.43 22.16 -10.64
CA ALA A 227 8.66 22.66 -10.04
C ALA A 227 9.39 21.56 -9.30
N ASN A 228 10.71 21.61 -9.31
CA ASN A 228 11.53 20.81 -8.41
C ASN A 228 11.81 21.63 -7.14
N LEU A 229 11.78 20.97 -6.00
CA LEU A 229 12.09 21.57 -4.71
C LEU A 229 12.78 20.54 -3.80
N THR A 230 13.13 20.97 -2.59
CA THR A 230 13.69 20.09 -1.56
C THR A 230 12.81 20.15 -0.32
N VAL A 231 12.45 18.98 0.22
CA VAL A 231 11.71 18.84 1.47
C VAL A 231 12.54 17.95 2.40
N ASN A 232 13.01 18.47 3.53
CA ASN A 232 13.76 17.71 4.53
C ASN A 232 14.93 16.88 3.95
N GLY A 233 15.64 17.42 2.95
CA GLY A 233 16.74 16.74 2.26
C GLY A 233 16.33 15.81 1.11
N HIS A 234 15.03 15.56 0.93
CA HIS A 234 14.50 14.81 -0.21
C HIS A 234 14.31 15.70 -1.44
N ALA A 235 14.79 15.23 -2.59
CA ALA A 235 14.45 15.82 -3.88
C ALA A 235 12.95 15.57 -4.15
N ALA A 236 12.18 16.65 -4.22
CA ALA A 236 10.73 16.62 -4.29
C ALA A 236 10.22 17.29 -5.56
N TYR A 237 9.09 16.79 -6.04
CA TYR A 237 8.34 17.31 -7.16
C TYR A 237 7.10 18.04 -6.68
N PHE A 238 6.87 19.25 -7.19
CA PHE A 238 5.60 19.95 -7.08
C PHE A 238 4.92 19.99 -8.46
N GLY A 239 3.60 19.87 -8.48
CA GLY A 239 2.79 20.05 -9.67
C GLY A 239 1.32 20.27 -9.36
N THR A 240 0.55 20.67 -10.37
CA THR A 240 -0.90 20.85 -10.31
C THR A 240 -1.58 20.12 -11.47
N ASP A 241 -2.86 19.79 -11.29
CA ASP A 241 -3.70 19.28 -12.39
C ASP A 241 -4.22 20.42 -13.29
N GLY A 242 -3.87 21.67 -12.96
CA GLY A 242 -4.33 22.89 -13.63
C GLY A 242 -5.77 23.27 -13.33
N ARG A 243 -6.47 22.58 -12.42
CA ARG A 243 -7.89 22.81 -12.12
C ARG A 243 -8.12 23.01 -10.62
N SER A 244 -7.89 21.97 -9.83
CA SER A 244 -8.33 21.94 -8.43
C SER A 244 -7.31 21.35 -7.48
N PHE A 245 -6.32 20.61 -7.97
CA PHE A 245 -5.42 19.83 -7.12
C PHE A 245 -3.97 20.23 -7.31
N ALA A 246 -3.24 20.28 -6.20
CA ALA A 246 -1.80 20.45 -6.17
C ALA A 246 -1.16 19.33 -5.36
N VAL A 247 0.04 18.92 -5.76
CA VAL A 247 0.77 17.82 -5.13
C VAL A 247 2.20 18.22 -4.81
N ILE A 248 2.74 17.71 -3.70
CA ILE A 248 4.17 17.52 -3.48
C ILE A 248 4.43 16.02 -3.33
N ALA A 249 5.35 15.47 -4.11
CA ALA A 249 5.74 14.06 -4.01
C ALA A 249 7.26 13.88 -3.97
N PHE A 250 7.74 12.96 -3.16
CA PHE A 250 9.16 12.64 -3.03
C PHE A 250 9.40 11.18 -2.63
N PRO A 251 10.54 10.60 -3.03
CA PRO A 251 10.98 9.30 -2.55
C PRO A 251 11.72 9.45 -1.20
N ALA A 252 11.43 8.56 -0.27
CA ALA A 252 12.17 8.35 0.97
C ALA A 252 12.64 6.89 1.00
N GLY A 253 13.84 6.64 0.44
CA GLY A 253 14.30 5.28 0.16
C GLY A 253 13.28 4.55 -0.71
N LYS A 254 12.77 3.43 -0.21
CA LYS A 254 11.78 2.59 -0.92
C LYS A 254 10.33 3.08 -0.79
N VAL A 255 10.08 4.21 -0.13
CA VAL A 255 8.73 4.74 0.07
C VAL A 255 8.51 5.93 -0.86
N MET A 256 7.38 5.98 -1.56
CA MET A 256 6.88 7.21 -2.16
C MET A 256 5.97 7.91 -1.17
N VAL A 257 6.21 9.20 -0.93
CA VAL A 257 5.31 10.06 -0.15
C VAL A 257 4.70 11.08 -1.08
N ALA A 258 3.38 11.22 -1.05
CA ALA A 258 2.64 12.21 -1.82
C ALA A 258 1.67 12.97 -0.91
N LEU A 259 1.76 14.30 -0.92
CA LEU A 259 0.86 15.22 -0.25
C LEU A 259 0.03 15.91 -1.32
N GLU A 260 -1.28 15.75 -1.27
CA GLU A 260 -2.22 16.36 -2.22
C GLU A 260 -3.18 17.28 -1.49
N MET A 261 -3.40 18.49 -2.02
CA MET A 261 -4.43 19.40 -1.52
C MET A 261 -5.39 19.79 -2.64
N ALA A 262 -6.67 19.91 -2.27
CA ALA A 262 -7.71 20.45 -3.15
C ALA A 262 -7.95 21.94 -2.85
N ALA A 263 -8.03 22.77 -3.89
CA ALA A 263 -8.24 24.22 -3.80
C ALA A 263 -9.72 24.56 -3.71
N LYS A 264 -10.09 25.48 -2.81
CA LYS A 264 -11.46 26.02 -2.73
C LYS A 264 -11.87 26.84 -3.95
N SER A 265 -10.93 27.51 -4.59
CA SER A 265 -11.19 28.54 -5.61
C SER A 265 -10.67 28.21 -7.01
N GLY A 266 -10.38 26.92 -7.29
CA GLY A 266 -9.81 26.51 -8.59
C GLY A 266 -8.41 27.09 -8.87
N ALA A 267 -7.69 27.49 -7.82
CA ALA A 267 -6.35 28.06 -7.90
C ALA A 267 -5.31 27.15 -7.23
N PRO A 268 -5.07 25.93 -7.75
CA PRO A 268 -4.24 24.92 -7.08
C PRO A 268 -2.79 25.36 -6.86
N LYS A 269 -2.24 26.18 -7.76
CA LYS A 269 -0.89 26.74 -7.60
C LYS A 269 -0.71 27.53 -6.30
N ALA A 270 -1.76 28.22 -5.84
CA ALA A 270 -1.71 29.01 -4.61
C ALA A 270 -1.59 28.14 -3.34
N LEU A 271 -1.83 26.83 -3.44
CA LEU A 271 -1.67 25.89 -2.33
C LEU A 271 -0.22 25.52 -2.05
N ARG A 272 0.71 25.84 -2.96
CA ARG A 272 2.12 25.46 -2.83
C ARG A 272 2.74 25.80 -1.47
N PRO A 273 2.60 27.02 -0.91
CA PRO A 273 3.19 27.32 0.40
C PRO A 273 2.63 26.43 1.53
N GLN A 274 1.34 26.10 1.48
CA GLN A 274 0.69 25.27 2.49
C GLN A 274 1.10 23.80 2.36
N LEU A 275 1.25 23.30 1.13
CA LEU A 275 1.83 21.98 0.84
C LEU A 275 3.27 21.88 1.33
N GLU A 276 4.11 22.87 1.04
CA GLU A 276 5.50 22.89 1.52
C GLU A 276 5.57 22.93 3.06
N ALA A 277 4.69 23.70 3.71
CA ALA A 277 4.62 23.76 5.17
C ALA A 277 4.16 22.44 5.79
N ALA A 278 3.24 21.71 5.15
CA ALA A 278 2.84 20.36 5.59
C ALA A 278 3.96 19.35 5.37
N ALA A 279 4.61 19.37 4.20
CA ALA A 279 5.67 18.43 3.84
C ALA A 279 6.89 18.54 4.77
N LYS A 280 7.26 19.75 5.21
CA LYS A 280 8.36 19.99 6.17
C LYS A 280 8.12 19.42 7.57
N GLN A 281 6.89 19.05 7.91
CA GLN A 281 6.55 18.43 9.20
C GLN A 281 6.64 16.90 9.16
N LEU A 282 6.92 16.30 7.99
CA LEU A 282 7.16 14.87 7.86
C LEU A 282 8.63 14.54 8.20
N PRO A 283 8.95 13.26 8.48
CA PRO A 283 10.32 12.81 8.68
C PRO A 283 11.27 13.17 7.52
#